data_AF-W7MTL7-F1
#
_entry.id   AF-W7MTL7-F1
#
_cell.length_a   1.000
_cell.length_b   1.000
_cell.length_c   1.000
_cell.angle_alpha   90.00
_cell.angle_beta   90.00
_cell.angle_gamma   90.00
#
_symmetry.space_group_name_H-M   'P 1'
#
loop_
_entity.id
_entity.type
_entity.pdbx_description
1 polymer ?
#
loop_
_entity_poly.entity_id
_entity_poly.type
_entity_poly.pdbx_seq_one_letter_code
_entity_poly.pdbx_strand_id
1 'polypeptide(L)'
;MTRHAQRSQELYKRFMVFLIAQALHIACEKPPSSEMIHLMVAKISRRLCKFGDVDDGAWLHVIKDIVLSASGKLKERWVNIQQRNGQPLDLETLAEFIFEEHTDFSLPELDKFLASIPRRQQLSKTKEFKAKPIALAVDPLTIPTVNGSVNNDNKSFELAAVETWMENYLGNWLEFHLSGEQSCHGLKTLLEHYHMSADR
;
A
#
# COMPACT_ATOMS: atom_id res chain seq x y z
N MET A 1 6.96 -33.95 26.46
CA MET A 1 6.31 -32.78 27.08
C MET A 1 5.77 -31.75 26.09
N THR A 2 6.29 -31.66 24.86
CA THR A 2 5.90 -30.67 23.83
C THR A 2 4.49 -30.85 23.24
N ARG A 3 4.00 -32.08 23.05
CA ARG A 3 2.65 -32.35 22.49
C ARG A 3 1.50 -31.78 23.32
N HIS A 4 1.64 -31.73 24.65
CA HIS A 4 0.57 -31.28 25.54
C HIS A 4 0.39 -29.76 25.51
N ALA A 5 1.48 -29.02 25.32
CA ALA A 5 1.49 -27.56 25.20
C ALA A 5 0.95 -27.09 23.83
N GLN A 6 1.22 -27.83 22.76
CA GLN A 6 0.66 -27.55 21.43
C GLN A 6 -0.87 -27.68 21.42
N ARG A 7 -1.39 -28.77 22.01
CA ARG A 7 -2.84 -29.03 22.07
C ARG A 7 -3.58 -28.01 22.94
N SER A 8 -2.98 -27.54 24.04
CA SER A 8 -3.57 -26.48 24.87
C SER A 8 -3.58 -25.13 24.16
N GLN A 9 -2.54 -24.82 23.38
CA GLN A 9 -2.47 -23.59 22.59
C GLN A 9 -3.51 -23.58 21.45
N GLU A 10 -3.72 -24.72 20.78
CA GLU A 10 -4.77 -24.87 19.76
C GLU A 10 -6.16 -24.72 20.37
N LEU A 11 -6.42 -25.37 21.51
CA LEU A 11 -7.70 -25.27 22.20
C LEU A 11 -7.99 -23.84 22.67
N TYR A 12 -7.00 -23.15 23.25
CA TYR A 12 -7.13 -21.74 23.62
C TYR A 12 -7.47 -20.88 22.41
N LYS A 13 -6.74 -21.04 21.30
CA LYS A 13 -7.00 -20.27 20.09
C LYS A 13 -8.42 -20.55 19.57
N ARG A 14 -8.86 -21.82 19.49
CA ARG A 14 -10.22 -22.21 19.05
C ARG A 14 -11.29 -21.56 19.94
N PHE A 15 -11.10 -21.63 21.26
CA PHE A 15 -11.97 -20.98 22.23
C PHE A 15 -12.05 -19.46 22.03
N MET A 16 -10.93 -18.80 21.75
CA MET A 16 -10.93 -17.35 21.50
C MET A 16 -11.75 -16.95 20.27
N VAL A 17 -11.71 -17.72 19.18
CA VAL A 17 -12.57 -17.45 18.01
C VAL A 17 -14.03 -17.68 18.35
N PHE A 18 -14.31 -18.79 19.04
CA PHE A 18 -15.66 -19.11 19.48
C PHE A 18 -16.24 -18.00 20.38
N LEU A 19 -15.44 -17.49 21.33
CA LEU A 19 -15.84 -16.39 22.23
C LEU A 19 -16.15 -15.11 21.44
N ILE A 20 -15.33 -14.75 20.45
CA ILE A 20 -15.57 -13.58 19.61
C ILE A 20 -16.85 -13.77 18.77
N ALA A 21 -17.11 -14.98 18.27
CA ALA A 21 -18.34 -15.30 17.55
C ALA A 21 -19.56 -15.20 18.47
N GLN A 22 -19.51 -15.70 19.70
CA GLN A 22 -20.61 -15.56 20.66
C GLN A 22 -20.86 -14.07 21.01
N ALA A 23 -19.80 -13.28 21.16
CA ALA A 23 -19.94 -11.84 21.36
C ALA A 23 -20.62 -11.16 20.15
N LEU A 24 -20.31 -11.59 18.92
CA LEU A 24 -20.99 -11.12 17.71
C LEU A 24 -22.47 -11.50 17.72
N HIS A 25 -22.80 -12.74 18.10
CA HIS A 25 -24.19 -13.20 18.20
C HIS A 25 -25.00 -12.29 19.14
N ILE A 26 -24.50 -12.06 20.35
CA ILE A 26 -25.14 -11.19 21.35
C ILE A 26 -25.22 -9.74 20.85
N ALA A 27 -24.14 -9.23 20.24
CA ALA A 27 -24.14 -7.88 19.67
C ALA A 27 -25.24 -7.72 18.61
N CYS A 28 -25.50 -8.75 17.80
CA CYS A 28 -26.55 -8.77 16.79
C CYS A 28 -27.99 -8.85 17.35
N GLU A 29 -28.20 -9.13 18.63
CA GLU A 29 -29.53 -9.11 19.28
C GLU A 29 -29.97 -7.71 19.70
N LYS A 30 -29.01 -6.81 19.93
CA LYS A 30 -29.27 -5.38 20.13
C LYS A 30 -29.25 -4.66 18.77
N PRO A 31 -29.48 -3.34 18.68
CA PRO A 31 -29.17 -2.58 17.46
C PRO A 31 -27.71 -2.09 17.50
N PRO A 32 -26.70 -2.90 17.10
CA PRO A 32 -25.33 -2.43 16.99
C PRO A 32 -25.17 -1.64 15.68
N SER A 33 -24.14 -0.80 15.61
CA SER A 33 -23.73 -0.19 14.35
C SER A 33 -23.37 -1.28 13.33
N SER A 34 -23.71 -1.06 12.06
CA SER A 34 -23.36 -1.97 10.97
C SER A 34 -21.84 -2.14 10.85
N GLU A 35 -21.08 -1.08 11.14
CA GLU A 35 -19.61 -1.10 11.18
C GLU A 35 -19.08 -2.10 12.21
N MET A 36 -19.66 -2.13 13.41
CA MET A 36 -19.23 -3.06 14.46
C MET A 36 -19.45 -4.51 14.04
N ILE A 37 -20.62 -4.83 13.48
CA ILE A 37 -20.93 -6.18 12.95
C ILE A 37 -19.90 -6.55 11.88
N HIS A 38 -19.64 -5.66 10.91
CA HIS A 38 -18.71 -5.91 9.82
C HIS A 38 -17.29 -6.15 10.34
N LEU A 39 -16.81 -5.32 11.26
CA LEU A 39 -15.48 -5.47 11.87
C LEU A 39 -15.34 -6.80 12.61
N MET A 40 -16.37 -7.21 13.36
CA MET A 40 -16.36 -8.48 14.09
C MET A 40 -16.36 -9.68 13.13
N VAL A 41 -17.18 -9.66 12.07
CA VAL A 41 -17.18 -10.68 11.01
C VAL A 41 -15.80 -10.79 10.35
N ALA A 42 -15.19 -9.65 9.98
CA ALA A 42 -13.87 -9.62 9.37
C ALA A 42 -12.77 -10.14 10.32
N LYS A 43 -12.84 -9.77 11.61
CA LYS A 43 -11.92 -10.26 12.65
C LYS A 43 -11.99 -11.78 12.81
N ILE A 44 -13.21 -12.34 12.88
CA ILE A 44 -13.42 -13.80 12.99
C ILE A 44 -12.87 -14.49 11.74
N SER A 45 -13.24 -14.03 10.55
CA SER A 45 -12.81 -14.60 9.27
C SER A 45 -11.29 -14.60 9.13
N ARG A 46 -10.63 -13.47 9.40
CA ARG A 46 -9.17 -13.37 9.37
C ARG A 46 -8.51 -14.26 10.40
N ARG A 47 -9.12 -14.40 11.59
CA ARG A 47 -8.58 -15.27 12.64
C ARG A 47 -8.67 -16.73 12.24
N LEU A 48 -9.76 -17.17 11.60
CA LEU A 48 -9.91 -18.51 11.01
C LEU A 48 -8.86 -18.77 9.93
N CYS A 49 -8.61 -17.83 9.01
CA CYS A 49 -7.55 -17.97 8.01
C CYS A 49 -6.15 -18.16 8.63
N LYS A 50 -5.87 -17.52 9.79
CA LYS A 50 -4.60 -17.69 10.50
C LYS A 50 -4.41 -19.07 11.14
N PHE A 51 -5.46 -19.89 11.26
CA PHE A 51 -5.31 -21.26 11.76
C PHE A 51 -4.79 -22.24 10.72
N GLY A 52 -4.83 -21.89 9.42
CA GLY A 52 -4.44 -22.82 8.37
C GLY A 52 -5.45 -23.96 8.26
N ASP A 53 -4.99 -25.20 8.40
CA ASP A 53 -5.84 -26.39 8.35
C ASP A 53 -6.69 -26.50 9.62
N VAL A 54 -7.96 -26.11 9.51
CA VAL A 54 -8.90 -26.14 10.62
C VAL A 54 -9.68 -27.44 10.54
N ASP A 55 -9.47 -28.34 11.52
CA ASP A 55 -10.30 -29.54 11.64
C ASP A 55 -11.79 -29.18 11.62
N ASP A 56 -12.53 -29.80 10.71
CA ASP A 56 -13.97 -29.65 10.64
C ASP A 56 -14.59 -30.22 11.92
N GLY A 57 -15.34 -29.38 12.64
CA GLY A 57 -15.87 -29.73 13.94
C GLY A 57 -17.04 -28.85 14.33
N ALA A 58 -17.86 -29.33 15.26
CA ALA A 58 -19.11 -28.66 15.67
C ALA A 58 -18.92 -27.17 16.04
N TRP A 59 -17.79 -26.83 16.67
CA TRP A 59 -17.47 -25.44 17.03
C TRP A 59 -17.33 -24.52 15.81
N LEU A 60 -16.81 -25.03 14.69
CA LEU A 60 -16.64 -24.28 13.44
C LEU A 60 -17.99 -24.05 12.75
N HIS A 61 -18.89 -25.02 12.78
CA HIS A 61 -20.26 -24.85 12.28
C HIS A 61 -21.00 -23.75 13.03
N VAL A 62 -20.94 -23.73 14.36
CA VAL A 62 -21.55 -22.66 15.16
C VAL A 62 -21.00 -21.29 14.78
N ILE A 63 -19.68 -21.16 14.57
CA ILE A 63 -19.08 -19.90 14.13
C ILE A 63 -19.57 -19.50 12.73
N LYS A 64 -19.62 -20.46 11.78
CA LYS A 64 -20.12 -20.22 10.42
C LYS A 64 -21.57 -19.71 10.45
N ASP A 65 -22.45 -20.34 11.22
CA ASP A 65 -23.86 -19.95 11.32
C ASP A 65 -24.02 -18.53 11.87
N ILE A 66 -23.27 -18.18 12.92
CA ILE A 66 -23.26 -16.83 13.49
C ILE A 66 -22.78 -15.80 12.46
N VAL A 67 -21.68 -16.09 11.75
CA VAL A 67 -21.11 -15.19 10.74
C VAL A 67 -22.05 -15.02 9.54
N LEU A 68 -22.72 -16.09 9.10
CA LEU A 68 -23.71 -16.05 8.03
C LEU A 68 -24.92 -15.20 8.43
N SER A 69 -25.44 -15.40 9.64
CA SER A 69 -26.55 -14.60 10.18
C SER A 69 -26.19 -13.11 10.27
N ALA A 70 -25.02 -12.79 10.81
CA ALA A 70 -24.52 -11.42 10.90
C ALA A 70 -24.33 -10.75 9.52
N SER A 71 -23.75 -11.49 8.57
CA SER A 71 -23.58 -11.03 7.18
C SER A 71 -24.93 -10.81 6.49
N GLY A 72 -25.92 -11.68 6.75
CA GLY A 72 -27.29 -11.53 6.27
C GLY A 72 -27.94 -10.24 6.75
N LYS A 73 -27.82 -9.94 8.05
CA LYS A 73 -28.32 -8.67 8.64
C LYS A 73 -27.66 -7.44 8.00
N LEU A 74 -26.36 -7.49 7.72
CA LEU A 74 -25.67 -6.40 7.01
C LEU A 74 -26.21 -6.21 5.60
N LYS A 75 -26.43 -7.30 4.87
CA LYS A 75 -26.99 -7.25 3.52
C LYS A 75 -28.39 -6.66 3.50
N GLU A 76 -29.25 -7.06 4.45
CA GLU A 76 -30.60 -6.50 4.59
C GLU A 76 -30.57 -5.00 4.87
N ARG A 77 -29.72 -4.56 5.81
CA ARG A 77 -29.52 -3.13 6.11
C ARG A 77 -29.05 -2.36 4.88
N TRP A 78 -28.12 -2.93 4.12
CA TRP A 78 -27.62 -2.31 2.89
C TRP A 78 -28.71 -2.14 1.84
N VAL A 79 -29.50 -3.19 1.58
CA VAL A 79 -30.65 -3.13 0.66
C VAL A 79 -31.65 -2.06 1.10
N ASN A 80 -31.96 -1.97 2.40
CA ASN A 80 -32.86 -0.96 2.93
C ASN A 80 -32.32 0.47 2.73
N ILE A 81 -31.01 0.68 2.90
CA ILE A 81 -30.36 1.98 2.64
C ILE A 81 -30.44 2.31 1.14
N GLN A 82 -30.15 1.34 0.27
CA GLN A 82 -30.23 1.54 -1.18
C GLN A 82 -31.65 1.86 -1.63
N GLN A 83 -32.67 1.21 -1.06
CA GLN A 83 -34.07 1.50 -1.40
C GLN A 83 -34.50 2.89 -0.91
N ARG A 84 -34.06 3.31 0.28
CA ARG A 84 -34.37 4.64 0.82
C ARG A 84 -33.68 5.77 0.05
N ASN A 85 -32.43 5.56 -0.34
CA ASN A 85 -31.60 6.57 -1.01
C ASN A 85 -31.64 6.47 -2.54
N GLY A 86 -32.22 5.39 -3.07
CA GLY A 86 -32.36 5.12 -4.50
C GLY A 86 -33.53 5.87 -5.10
N GLN A 87 -33.70 7.16 -4.78
CA GLN A 87 -34.48 8.00 -5.68
C GLN A 87 -33.83 7.91 -7.07
N PRO A 88 -34.60 7.56 -8.11
CA PRO A 88 -34.06 7.59 -9.46
C PRO A 88 -33.53 9.00 -9.70
N LEU A 89 -32.27 9.10 -10.11
CA LEU A 89 -31.76 10.37 -10.59
C LEU A 89 -32.64 10.77 -11.77
N ASP A 90 -33.21 11.97 -11.70
CA ASP A 90 -33.93 12.56 -12.82
C ASP A 90 -32.91 12.95 -13.89
N LEU A 91 -32.68 12.01 -14.81
CA LEU A 91 -31.79 12.18 -15.95
C LEU A 91 -32.53 12.76 -17.17
N GLU A 92 -33.82 13.11 -17.06
CA GLU A 92 -34.57 13.75 -18.16
C GLU A 92 -33.92 15.08 -18.53
N THR A 93 -33.43 15.82 -17.54
CA THR A 93 -32.62 17.04 -17.73
C THR A 93 -31.33 16.82 -18.54
N LEU A 94 -30.75 15.61 -18.50
CA LEU A 94 -29.57 15.26 -19.30
C LEU A 94 -29.96 14.86 -20.73
N ALA A 95 -31.19 14.39 -20.95
CA ALA A 95 -31.70 14.08 -22.27
C ALA A 95 -32.02 15.35 -23.08
N GLU A 96 -32.35 16.45 -22.41
CA GLU A 96 -32.53 17.78 -23.01
C GLU A 96 -31.20 18.53 -23.24
N PHE A 97 -30.07 17.98 -22.78
CA PHE A 97 -28.76 18.62 -22.93
C PHE A 97 -28.29 18.56 -24.38
N ILE A 98 -28.35 19.71 -25.08
CA ILE A 98 -27.83 19.85 -26.43
C ILE A 98 -26.33 20.10 -26.33
N PHE A 99 -25.53 19.08 -26.67
CA PHE A 99 -24.08 19.15 -26.61
C PHE A 99 -23.54 20.28 -27.49
N GLU A 100 -24.09 20.46 -28.68
CA GLU A 100 -23.61 21.48 -29.62
C GLU A 100 -23.77 22.90 -29.04
N GLU A 101 -24.91 23.23 -28.42
CA GLU A 101 -25.14 24.56 -27.81
C GLU A 101 -24.22 24.86 -26.62
N HIS A 102 -23.77 23.82 -25.91
CA HIS A 102 -22.99 23.97 -24.68
C HIS A 102 -21.50 23.65 -24.83
N THR A 103 -21.08 23.10 -25.98
CA THR A 103 -19.67 22.78 -26.28
C THR A 103 -19.09 23.57 -27.44
N ASP A 104 -19.90 24.25 -28.27
CA ASP A 104 -19.42 25.26 -29.21
C ASP A 104 -19.07 26.57 -28.47
N PHE A 105 -17.94 26.56 -27.76
CA PHE A 105 -17.30 27.77 -27.27
C PHE A 105 -16.15 28.15 -28.19
N SER A 106 -16.28 29.28 -28.88
CA SER A 106 -15.16 29.88 -29.60
C SER A 106 -14.14 30.42 -28.59
N LEU A 107 -12.86 30.06 -28.77
CA LEU A 107 -11.73 30.59 -28.00
C LEU A 107 -10.80 31.36 -28.93
N PRO A 108 -11.14 32.60 -29.32
CA PRO A 108 -10.42 33.33 -30.37
C PRO A 108 -8.95 33.55 -30.04
N GLU A 109 -8.60 33.64 -28.76
CA GLU A 109 -7.20 33.77 -28.31
C GLU A 109 -6.43 32.47 -28.45
N LEU A 110 -7.07 31.32 -28.17
CA LEU A 110 -6.48 30.01 -28.41
C LEU A 110 -6.30 29.78 -29.91
N ASP A 111 -7.30 30.12 -30.72
CA ASP A 111 -7.23 30.01 -32.18
C ASP A 111 -6.10 30.89 -32.76
N LYS A 112 -5.98 32.13 -32.28
CA LYS A 112 -4.86 33.03 -32.62
C LYS A 112 -3.52 32.46 -32.17
N PHE A 113 -3.46 31.88 -30.97
CA PHE A 113 -2.24 31.24 -30.47
C PHE A 113 -1.85 30.04 -31.32
N LEU A 114 -2.78 29.15 -31.67
CA LEU A 114 -2.53 27.99 -32.52
C LEU A 114 -2.10 28.41 -33.92
N ALA A 115 -2.75 29.42 -34.50
CA ALA A 115 -2.36 30.00 -35.79
C ALA A 115 -0.97 30.67 -35.76
N SER A 116 -0.48 31.07 -34.58
CA SER A 116 0.87 31.59 -34.41
C SER A 116 1.96 30.51 -34.39
N ILE A 117 1.62 29.25 -34.09
CA ILE A 117 2.59 28.15 -33.91
C ILE A 117 3.46 27.94 -35.16
N PRO A 118 2.92 27.87 -36.39
CA PRO A 118 3.74 27.70 -37.60
C PRO A 118 4.67 28.89 -37.86
N ARG A 119 4.33 30.08 -37.34
CA ARG A 119 5.12 31.31 -37.48
C ARG A 119 6.21 31.45 -36.42
N ARG A 120 6.22 30.59 -35.40
CA ARG A 120 7.31 30.56 -34.43
C ARG A 120 8.55 30.12 -35.16
N GLN A 121 9.57 30.98 -35.16
CA GLN A 121 10.90 30.58 -35.59
C GLN A 121 11.27 29.33 -34.79
N GLN A 122 11.50 28.23 -35.50
CA GLN A 122 12.16 27.06 -34.95
C GLN A 122 13.50 27.56 -34.42
N LEU A 123 13.55 27.84 -33.12
CA LEU A 123 14.79 28.14 -32.43
C LEU A 123 15.52 26.80 -32.35
N SER A 124 16.10 26.37 -33.48
CA SER A 124 16.94 25.19 -33.61
C SER A 124 18.29 25.43 -32.92
N LYS A 125 18.23 25.82 -31.65
CA LYS A 125 19.21 25.40 -30.67
C LYS A 125 18.53 24.31 -29.88
N THR A 126 18.44 23.13 -30.49
CA THR A 126 18.38 21.88 -29.73
C THR A 126 19.56 21.97 -28.78
N LYS A 127 19.33 22.35 -27.52
CA LYS A 127 20.33 22.15 -26.48
C LYS A 127 20.53 20.64 -26.51
N GLU A 128 21.69 20.19 -26.96
CA GLU A 128 22.06 18.79 -26.85
C GLU A 128 21.71 18.35 -25.44
N PHE A 129 20.80 17.38 -25.35
CA PHE A 129 20.47 16.77 -24.08
C PHE A 129 21.74 16.06 -23.60
N LYS A 130 22.52 16.75 -22.77
CA LYS A 130 23.59 16.14 -22.01
C LYS A 130 22.94 15.43 -20.84
N ALA A 131 22.42 14.23 -21.10
CA ALA A 131 22.11 13.31 -20.01
C ALA A 131 23.37 13.25 -19.14
N LYS A 132 23.27 13.63 -17.87
CA LYS A 132 24.31 13.26 -16.91
C LYS A 132 24.15 11.74 -16.76
N PRO A 133 25.09 10.91 -17.22
CA PRO A 133 25.01 9.50 -16.93
C PRO A 133 25.16 9.40 -15.41
N ILE A 134 24.09 9.02 -14.72
CA ILE A 134 24.17 8.56 -13.33
C ILE A 134 24.73 7.14 -13.40
N ALA A 135 25.97 7.02 -13.88
CA ALA A 135 26.72 5.78 -13.81
C ALA A 135 27.25 5.70 -12.38
N LEU A 136 26.51 5.01 -11.52
CA LEU A 136 26.98 4.60 -10.21
C LEU A 136 28.00 3.49 -10.44
N ALA A 137 29.21 3.87 -10.86
CA ALA A 137 30.35 2.96 -10.86
C ALA A 137 30.70 2.69 -9.40
N VAL A 138 30.07 1.68 -8.83
CA VAL A 138 30.29 1.24 -7.46
C VAL A 138 31.57 0.41 -7.45
N ASP A 139 32.64 0.96 -6.87
CA ASP A 139 33.88 0.23 -6.64
C ASP A 139 33.69 -0.78 -5.49
N PRO A 140 33.93 -2.09 -5.71
CA PRO A 140 33.79 -3.14 -4.70
C PRO A 140 34.62 -2.91 -3.43
N LEU A 141 35.73 -2.18 -3.51
CA LEU A 141 36.69 -2.03 -2.41
C LEU A 141 36.47 -0.77 -1.57
N THR A 142 35.65 0.17 -2.03
CA THR A 142 35.37 1.42 -1.32
C THR A 142 33.94 1.43 -0.80
N ILE A 143 33.77 1.86 0.46
CA ILE A 143 32.44 2.10 1.02
C ILE A 143 31.78 3.25 0.23
N PRO A 144 30.57 3.07 -0.33
CA PRO A 144 29.85 4.12 -1.03
C PRO A 144 29.44 5.24 -0.06
N THR A 145 29.45 6.49 -0.53
CA THR A 145 29.04 7.64 0.30
C THR A 145 27.69 8.17 -0.15
N VAL A 146 26.74 8.27 0.78
CA VAL A 146 25.48 9.00 0.58
C VAL A 146 25.73 10.46 0.92
N ASN A 147 26.00 11.28 -0.10
CA ASN A 147 26.31 12.69 0.11
C ASN A 147 25.07 13.57 0.22
N GLY A 148 23.86 13.01 0.07
CA GLY A 148 22.62 13.75 0.20
C GLY A 148 22.64 14.96 -0.73
N SER A 149 22.70 14.71 -2.04
CA SER A 149 22.75 15.79 -3.03
C SER A 149 21.67 16.84 -2.74
N VAL A 150 22.06 18.12 -2.78
CA VAL A 150 21.21 19.28 -2.46
C VAL A 150 19.92 19.31 -3.32
N ASN A 151 19.90 18.60 -4.45
CA ASN A 151 18.70 18.31 -5.21
C ASN A 151 18.21 16.88 -4.95
N ASN A 152 16.99 16.77 -4.42
CA ASN A 152 16.29 15.54 -4.03
C ASN A 152 16.14 14.49 -5.16
N ASP A 153 16.37 14.89 -6.41
CA ASP A 153 16.10 14.08 -7.60
C ASP A 153 16.99 12.84 -7.74
N ASN A 154 18.18 12.82 -7.12
CA ASN A 154 19.14 11.71 -7.21
C ASN A 154 19.18 10.78 -5.99
N LYS A 155 18.40 11.09 -4.96
CA LYS A 155 18.43 10.39 -3.67
C LYS A 155 18.10 8.91 -3.80
N SER A 156 17.07 8.56 -4.57
CA SER A 156 16.67 7.16 -4.80
C SER A 156 17.76 6.35 -5.49
N PHE A 157 18.53 6.97 -6.38
CA PHE A 157 19.64 6.31 -7.08
C PHE A 157 20.85 6.10 -6.14
N GLU A 158 21.17 7.09 -5.29
CA GLU A 158 22.23 6.96 -4.29
C GLU A 158 21.91 5.84 -3.28
N LEU A 159 20.65 5.75 -2.80
CA LEU A 159 20.20 4.68 -1.91
C LEU A 159 20.28 3.30 -2.58
N ALA A 160 19.78 3.19 -3.82
CA ALA A 160 19.87 1.95 -4.58
C ALA A 160 21.32 1.50 -4.82
N ALA A 161 22.27 2.45 -4.99
CA ALA A 161 23.70 2.14 -5.09
C ALA A 161 24.25 1.49 -3.82
N VAL A 162 23.84 2.02 -2.65
CA VAL A 162 24.25 1.47 -1.35
C VAL A 162 23.65 0.10 -1.11
N GLU A 163 22.37 -0.09 -1.41
CA GLU A 163 21.70 -1.42 -1.32
C GLU A 163 22.40 -2.44 -2.21
N THR A 164 22.67 -2.08 -3.47
CA THR A 164 23.37 -2.93 -4.43
C THR A 164 24.80 -3.25 -3.96
N TRP A 165 25.50 -2.28 -3.36
CA TRP A 165 26.83 -2.51 -2.81
C TRP A 165 26.80 -3.45 -1.60
N MET A 166 25.84 -3.27 -0.68
CA MET A 166 25.67 -4.14 0.47
C MET A 166 25.38 -5.58 0.05
N GLU A 167 24.52 -5.77 -0.95
CA GLU A 167 24.15 -7.08 -1.47
C GLU A 167 25.34 -7.80 -2.11
N ASN A 168 26.13 -7.10 -2.92
CA ASN A 168 27.12 -7.73 -3.80
C ASN A 168 28.56 -7.69 -3.25
N TYR A 169 28.91 -6.74 -2.39
CA TYR A 169 30.31 -6.46 -2.04
C TYR A 169 30.61 -6.43 -0.54
N LEU A 170 29.61 -6.37 0.36
CA LEU A 170 29.85 -6.29 1.80
C LEU A 170 30.63 -7.49 2.34
N GLY A 171 30.29 -8.71 1.90
CA GLY A 171 30.99 -9.93 2.33
C GLY A 171 32.47 -9.91 1.99
N ASN A 172 32.79 -9.64 0.73
CA ASN A 172 34.18 -9.53 0.25
C ASN A 172 34.90 -8.36 0.93
N TRP A 173 34.24 -7.21 1.08
CA TRP A 173 34.82 -6.04 1.71
C TRP A 173 35.23 -6.30 3.16
N LEU A 174 34.40 -7.03 3.92
CA LEU A 174 34.70 -7.43 5.30
C LEU A 174 35.97 -8.29 5.37
N GLU A 175 36.14 -9.27 4.47
CA GLU A 175 37.33 -10.13 4.45
C GLU A 175 38.64 -9.33 4.35
N PHE A 176 38.64 -8.24 3.57
CA PHE A 176 39.82 -7.39 3.39
C PHE A 176 40.01 -6.34 4.50
N HIS A 177 38.96 -5.98 5.24
CA HIS A 177 38.96 -4.83 6.15
C HIS A 177 38.72 -5.18 7.63
N LEU A 178 38.52 -6.45 7.98
CA LEU A 178 38.33 -6.95 9.35
C LEU A 178 39.48 -6.59 10.31
N SER A 179 40.70 -6.40 9.80
CA SER A 179 41.89 -6.05 10.62
C SER A 179 42.07 -4.55 10.84
N GLY A 180 41.24 -3.70 10.22
CA GLY A 180 41.33 -2.25 10.34
C GLY A 180 40.49 -1.70 11.49
N GLU A 181 41.11 -0.96 12.43
CA GLU A 181 40.41 -0.33 13.57
C GLU A 181 39.28 0.63 13.17
N GLN A 182 39.34 1.20 11.96
CA GLN A 182 38.39 2.21 11.47
C GLN A 182 37.29 1.67 10.56
N SER A 183 37.33 0.37 10.23
CA SER A 183 36.40 -0.26 9.28
C SER A 183 34.95 -0.26 9.80
N CYS A 184 34.77 -0.57 11.09
CA CYS A 184 33.46 -0.55 11.74
C CYS A 184 32.89 0.88 11.85
N HIS A 185 33.76 1.89 11.99
CA HIS A 185 33.35 3.29 12.00
C HIS A 185 32.78 3.70 10.63
N GLY A 186 33.47 3.32 9.54
CA GLY A 186 33.00 3.59 8.17
C GLY A 186 31.62 2.98 7.88
N LEU A 187 31.40 1.72 8.28
CA LEU A 187 30.09 1.07 8.13
C LEU A 187 28.99 1.72 8.98
N LYS A 188 29.32 2.11 10.22
CA LYS A 188 28.38 2.83 11.08
C LYS A 188 27.95 4.15 10.44
N THR A 189 28.90 4.95 9.96
CA THR A 189 28.62 6.23 9.30
C THR A 189 27.79 6.04 8.03
N LEU A 190 28.05 4.99 7.23
CA LEU A 190 27.21 4.67 6.06
C LEU A 190 25.76 4.37 6.46
N LEU A 191 25.55 3.53 7.47
CA LEU A 191 24.21 3.16 7.94
C LEU A 191 23.44 4.37 8.49
N GLU A 192 24.12 5.24 9.25
CA GLU A 192 23.53 6.48 9.77
C GLU A 192 23.08 7.41 8.63
N HIS A 193 23.93 7.63 7.62
CA HIS A 193 23.58 8.46 6.46
C HIS A 193 22.50 7.84 5.57
N TYR A 194 22.52 6.51 5.39
CA TYR A 194 21.48 5.79 4.67
C TYR A 194 20.12 5.98 5.36
N HIS A 195 20.05 5.77 6.67
CA HIS A 195 18.80 5.87 7.42
C HIS A 195 18.27 7.31 7.47
N MET A 196 19.14 8.29 7.73
CA MET A 196 18.78 9.71 7.66
C MET A 196 18.23 10.11 6.30
N SER A 197 18.75 9.50 5.24
CA SER A 197 18.28 9.74 3.89
C SER A 197 16.96 9.00 3.66
N ALA A 198 16.82 7.72 3.98
CA ALA A 198 15.60 6.95 3.72
C ALA A 198 14.36 7.43 4.52
N ASP A 199 14.53 7.99 5.71
CA ASP A 199 13.43 8.38 6.61
C ASP A 199 12.76 9.73 6.27
N ARG A 200 13.28 10.47 5.29
CA ARG A 200 12.88 11.85 4.97
C ARG A 200 12.21 11.98 3.60
#